data_AF-A0AAV7I1M7-F1
#
_entry.id   AF-A0AAV7I1M7-F1
#
_cell.length_a   1.000
_cell.length_b   1.000
_cell.length_c   1.000
_cell.angle_alpha   90.00
_cell.angle_beta   90.00
_cell.angle_gamma   90.00
#
_symmetry.space_group_name_H-M   'P 1'
#
loop_
_entity.id
_entity.type
_entity.pdbx_description
1 polymer ?
#
loop_
_entity_poly.entity_id
_entity_poly.type
_entity_poly.pdbx_seq_one_letter_code
_entity_poly.pdbx_strand_id
1 'polypeptide(L)'
;MTKLDDRAGHSELEKEYISKAPLLRETGTSGIDIDLRRVDIDQCPLPPGSLQLNIFAASDKCKKRTTECIAIPGLGFRRGSYRCICKRGFYYPDIKSTERYYNGTVVEEEFEKLMLGEHSQYSMDGIFECLPCAEGCEYCENGSPCVVSLNWLMRTALLILECCVIACLPVVILFTWKYGNVKLRRLMFALIKYPLDVYLVLSIQL
;
A
#
# COMPACT_ATOMS: atom_id res chain seq x y z
N MET A 1 61.89 18.84 -11.65
CA MET A 1 62.55 17.58 -12.05
C MET A 1 63.64 17.31 -11.01
N THR A 2 63.64 16.28 -10.18
CA THR A 2 63.25 14.87 -10.39
C THR A 2 62.78 14.23 -9.08
N LYS A 3 61.80 13.32 -9.19
CA LYS A 3 61.32 12.38 -8.15
C LYS A 3 62.47 11.54 -7.58
N LEU A 4 62.48 11.33 -6.26
CA LEU A 4 63.17 10.23 -5.59
C LEU A 4 62.17 9.56 -4.63
N ASP A 5 62.34 8.25 -4.51
CA ASP A 5 61.39 7.20 -4.12
C ASP A 5 61.23 7.06 -2.60
N ASP A 6 60.07 7.44 -2.03
CA ASP A 6 59.74 7.28 -0.60
C ASP A 6 59.14 5.88 -0.27
N ARG A 7 59.52 4.84 -1.03
CA ARG A 7 58.95 3.48 -0.88
C ARG A 7 59.80 2.53 -0.02
N ALA A 8 60.94 2.98 0.53
CA ALA A 8 61.85 2.12 1.30
C ALA A 8 61.75 2.24 2.84
N GLY A 9 61.15 3.30 3.38
CA GLY A 9 61.17 3.59 4.83
C GLY A 9 60.01 3.03 5.66
N HIS A 10 58.98 2.44 5.06
CA HIS A 10 57.77 2.03 5.78
C HIS A 10 57.85 0.66 6.47
N SER A 11 58.87 -0.15 6.16
CA SER A 11 58.95 -1.55 6.64
C SER A 11 59.69 -1.75 7.97
N GLU A 12 60.50 -0.77 8.42
CA GLU A 12 61.24 -0.87 9.69
C GLU A 12 60.46 -0.31 10.89
N LEU A 13 59.57 0.67 10.67
CA LEU A 13 58.74 1.28 11.74
C LEU A 13 57.61 0.34 12.22
N GLU A 14 57.07 -0.50 11.34
CA GLU A 14 55.99 -1.44 11.70
C GLU A 14 56.49 -2.56 12.65
N LYS A 15 57.78 -2.93 12.55
CA LYS A 15 58.38 -3.98 13.39
C LYS A 15 58.66 -3.53 14.82
N GLU A 16 58.94 -2.25 15.04
CA GLU A 16 59.20 -1.74 16.39
C GLU A 16 57.91 -1.56 17.22
N TYR A 17 56.78 -1.28 16.57
CA TYR A 17 55.50 -1.08 17.26
C TYR A 17 54.87 -2.39 17.78
N ILE A 18 55.04 -3.50 17.04
CA ILE A 18 54.49 -4.81 17.42
C ILE A 18 55.24 -5.43 18.62
N SER A 19 56.54 -5.14 18.79
CA SER A 19 57.36 -5.76 19.85
C SER A 19 57.16 -5.17 21.26
N LYS A 20 56.50 -4.01 21.40
CA LYS A 20 56.35 -3.29 22.68
C LYS A 20 54.92 -3.20 23.20
N ALA A 21 53.94 -3.81 22.52
CA ALA A 21 52.54 -3.77 22.96
C ALA A 21 52.34 -4.64 24.22
N PRO A 22 51.90 -4.06 25.36
CA PRO A 22 51.49 -4.83 26.53
C PRO A 22 50.34 -5.78 26.17
N LEU A 23 50.29 -6.97 26.78
CA LEU A 23 49.23 -7.98 26.68
C LEU A 23 47.85 -7.41 27.09
N LEU A 24 47.27 -6.57 26.24
CA LEU A 24 45.89 -6.14 26.29
C LEU A 24 45.06 -7.26 25.69
N ARG A 25 44.03 -7.69 26.42
CA ARG A 25 42.97 -8.58 25.93
C ARG A 25 42.64 -8.22 24.48
N GLU A 26 43.01 -9.09 23.54
CA GLU A 26 42.89 -8.78 22.12
C GLU A 26 41.41 -8.76 21.73
N THR A 27 40.80 -7.58 21.83
CA THR A 27 39.65 -7.24 21.00
C THR A 27 40.19 -7.03 19.59
N GLY A 28 40.28 -8.11 18.82
CA GLY A 28 40.54 -8.02 17.40
C GLY A 28 39.45 -7.16 16.76
N THR A 29 39.84 -6.05 16.15
CA THR A 29 38.94 -5.22 15.35
C THR A 29 39.16 -5.55 13.88
N SER A 30 38.10 -5.94 13.19
CA SER A 30 38.12 -6.14 11.73
C SER A 30 37.56 -4.89 11.08
N GLY A 31 38.42 -4.13 10.38
CA GLY A 31 37.99 -3.01 9.54
C GLY A 31 37.61 -3.51 8.16
N ILE A 32 36.47 -3.04 7.64
CA ILE A 32 36.04 -3.29 6.26
C ILE A 32 36.01 -1.93 5.55
N ASP A 33 36.78 -1.79 4.48
CA ASP A 33 36.75 -0.60 3.62
C ASP A 33 35.81 -0.85 2.43
N ILE A 34 34.87 0.07 2.22
CA ILE A 34 33.77 -0.07 1.24
C ILE A 34 33.81 1.16 0.33
N ASP A 35 33.95 0.99 -0.98
CA ASP A 35 33.87 2.12 -1.93
C ASP A 35 32.42 2.64 -1.99
N LEU A 36 32.18 3.77 -1.32
CA LEU A 36 30.88 4.42 -1.16
C LEU A 36 30.25 4.87 -2.50
N ARG A 37 31.00 4.90 -3.61
CA ARG A 37 30.49 5.35 -4.92
C ARG A 37 29.65 4.30 -5.64
N ARG A 38 29.72 3.03 -5.21
CA ARG A 38 29.10 1.89 -5.90
C ARG A 38 28.10 1.12 -5.04
N VAL A 39 27.85 1.59 -3.81
CA VAL A 39 26.97 0.91 -2.85
C VAL A 39 25.78 1.81 -2.56
N ASP A 40 24.59 1.35 -2.92
CA ASP A 40 23.32 1.96 -2.52
C ASP A 40 22.91 1.45 -1.13
N ILE A 41 22.22 2.31 -0.37
CA ILE A 41 21.66 1.96 0.94
C ILE A 41 20.19 1.58 0.75
N ASP A 42 19.84 0.32 1.00
CA ASP A 42 18.45 -0.11 1.08
C ASP A 42 17.97 -0.09 2.53
N GLN A 43 17.13 0.89 2.86
CA GLN A 43 16.60 1.11 4.21
C GLN A 43 15.27 0.38 4.45
N CYS A 44 14.68 -0.22 3.42
CA CYS A 44 13.36 -0.83 3.50
C CYS A 44 13.41 -2.20 4.19
N PRO A 45 12.30 -2.66 4.79
CA PRO A 45 12.26 -3.96 5.42
C PRO A 45 12.37 -5.07 4.39
N LEU A 46 13.15 -6.10 4.73
CA LEU A 46 13.25 -7.31 3.93
C LEU A 46 11.92 -8.09 3.94
N PRO A 47 11.55 -8.73 2.82
CA PRO A 47 10.38 -9.59 2.80
C PRO A 47 10.55 -10.77 3.76
N PRO A 48 9.46 -11.24 4.40
CA PRO A 48 9.52 -12.33 5.36
C PRO A 48 10.03 -13.60 4.67
N GLY A 49 11.05 -14.23 5.27
CA GLY A 49 11.66 -15.47 4.76
C GLY A 49 12.80 -15.27 3.75
N SER A 50 13.24 -14.03 3.50
CA SER A 50 14.45 -13.80 2.72
C SER A 50 15.72 -14.19 3.49
N LEU A 51 16.66 -14.86 2.81
CA LEU A 51 17.99 -15.19 3.33
C LEU A 51 19.02 -14.07 3.09
N GLN A 52 18.63 -12.99 2.43
CA GLN A 52 19.53 -11.91 2.05
C GLN A 52 19.87 -11.08 3.29
N LEU A 53 21.16 -10.87 3.53
CA LEU A 53 21.62 -10.02 4.61
C LEU A 53 21.67 -8.57 4.13
N ASN A 54 20.79 -7.72 4.64
CA ASN A 54 20.86 -6.28 4.48
C ASN A 54 20.94 -5.63 5.86
N ILE A 55 22.10 -5.06 6.18
CA ILE A 55 22.38 -4.41 7.47
C ILE A 55 21.59 -3.10 7.64
N PHE A 56 21.16 -2.48 6.54
CA PHE A 56 20.40 -1.23 6.55
C PHE A 56 18.88 -1.45 6.55
N ALA A 57 18.43 -2.70 6.45
CA ALA A 57 17.01 -3.02 6.35
C ALA A 57 16.21 -2.50 7.55
N ALA A 58 14.96 -2.11 7.30
CA ALA A 58 14.00 -1.61 8.28
C ALA A 58 14.49 -0.38 9.09
N SER A 59 15.42 0.41 8.53
CA SER A 59 15.88 1.68 9.10
C SER A 59 15.13 2.90 8.56
N ASP A 60 14.19 2.70 7.63
CA ASP A 60 13.34 3.74 7.07
C ASP A 60 12.42 4.40 8.10
N LYS A 61 12.06 5.66 7.84
CA LYS A 61 11.15 6.47 8.68
C LYS A 61 9.74 6.55 8.13
N CYS A 62 9.32 5.62 7.26
CA CYS A 62 7.94 5.61 6.80
C CYS A 62 6.98 5.32 7.98
N LYS A 63 5.82 5.98 7.98
CA LYS A 63 4.75 5.74 8.97
C LYS A 63 4.17 4.34 8.76
N LYS A 64 4.67 3.36 9.52
CA LYS A 64 4.36 1.93 9.37
C LYS A 64 2.86 1.59 9.44
N ARG A 65 2.03 2.45 10.02
CA ARG A 65 0.58 2.26 10.14
C ARG A 65 -0.11 2.28 8.78
N THR A 66 0.23 3.24 7.92
CA THR A 66 -0.50 3.52 6.67
C THR A 66 0.37 3.46 5.42
N THR A 67 1.71 3.42 5.57
CA THR A 67 2.67 3.43 4.46
C THR A 67 3.61 2.23 4.47
N GLU A 68 4.15 1.90 3.29
CA GLU A 68 5.18 0.89 3.05
C GLU A 68 6.36 1.51 2.30
N CYS A 69 7.56 0.98 2.55
CA CYS A 69 8.82 1.51 2.03
C CYS A 69 9.21 0.83 0.72
N ILE A 70 9.61 1.62 -0.28
CA ILE A 70 10.20 1.12 -1.52
C ILE A 70 11.55 1.81 -1.75
N ALA A 71 12.61 1.01 -1.85
CA ALA A 71 13.97 1.50 -2.09
C ALA A 71 14.11 2.05 -3.52
N ILE A 72 14.94 3.09 -3.66
CA ILE A 72 15.27 3.74 -4.94
C ILE A 72 16.76 3.49 -5.20
N PRO A 73 17.11 2.61 -6.16
CA PRO A 73 18.50 2.31 -6.49
C PRO A 73 19.15 3.43 -7.32
N GLY A 74 20.48 3.46 -7.37
CA GLY A 74 21.28 4.35 -8.23
C GLY A 74 21.49 5.77 -7.69
N LEU A 75 21.21 6.00 -6.40
CA LEU A 75 21.42 7.29 -5.74
C LEU A 75 22.74 7.38 -4.95
N GLY A 76 23.47 6.26 -4.86
CA GLY A 76 24.73 6.14 -4.14
C GLY A 76 24.53 5.96 -2.63
N PHE A 77 25.63 6.08 -1.89
CA PHE A 77 25.62 5.92 -0.44
C PHE A 77 25.04 7.16 0.26
N ARG A 78 23.71 7.21 0.35
CA ARG A 78 22.97 8.28 1.03
C ARG A 78 21.71 7.74 1.71
N ARG A 79 21.33 8.35 2.84
CA ARG A 79 20.05 8.10 3.53
C ARG A 79 18.89 8.76 2.76
N GLY A 80 17.68 8.25 2.94
CA GLY A 80 16.47 8.76 2.29
C GLY A 80 16.32 8.32 0.83
N SER A 81 17.07 7.31 0.39
CA SER A 81 16.98 6.71 -0.96
C SER A 81 15.82 5.72 -1.06
N TYR A 82 14.64 6.15 -0.63
CA TYR A 82 13.41 5.37 -0.68
C TYR A 82 12.20 6.30 -0.85
N ARG A 83 11.04 5.72 -1.15
CA ARG A 83 9.75 6.40 -1.11
C ARG A 83 8.79 5.63 -0.20
N CYS A 84 7.98 6.36 0.55
CA CYS A 84 6.88 5.78 1.31
C CYS A 84 5.62 5.82 0.46
N ILE A 85 5.15 4.66 0.03
CA ILE A 85 3.88 4.53 -0.70
C ILE A 85 2.77 4.10 0.27
N CYS A 86 1.52 4.34 -0.08
CA CYS A 86 0.40 3.91 0.75
C CYS A 86 0.24 2.38 0.72
N LYS A 87 -0.01 1.79 1.89
CA LYS A 87 -0.36 0.37 2.00
C LYS A 87 -1.71 0.08 1.33
N ARG A 88 -1.96 -1.20 1.04
CA ARG A 88 -3.29 -1.69 0.66
C ARG A 88 -4.35 -1.23 1.67
N GLY A 89 -5.49 -0.78 1.17
CA GLY A 89 -6.56 -0.17 1.97
C GLY A 89 -6.30 1.30 2.33
N PHE A 90 -5.24 1.94 1.82
CA PHE A 90 -4.97 3.36 2.01
C PHE A 90 -4.63 4.05 0.68
N TYR A 91 -4.91 5.36 0.59
CA TYR A 91 -4.62 6.20 -0.57
C TYR A 91 -3.95 7.52 -0.16
N TYR A 92 -3.25 8.13 -1.12
CA TYR A 92 -2.51 9.36 -0.91
C TYR A 92 -3.48 10.56 -0.82
N PRO A 93 -3.40 11.43 0.21
CA PRO A 93 -4.40 12.48 0.44
C PRO A 93 -4.56 13.47 -0.73
N ASP A 94 -3.45 13.87 -1.36
CA ASP A 94 -3.49 14.77 -2.52
C ASP A 94 -3.65 13.99 -3.83
N ILE A 95 -4.91 13.75 -4.18
CA ILE A 95 -5.31 12.95 -5.35
C ILE A 95 -4.90 13.62 -6.67
N LYS A 96 -4.68 14.95 -6.67
CA LYS A 96 -4.30 15.72 -7.87
C LYS A 96 -2.81 15.70 -8.15
N SER A 97 -1.99 15.29 -7.18
CA SER A 97 -0.55 15.15 -7.36
C SER A 97 -0.23 14.06 -8.38
N THR A 98 0.76 14.32 -9.25
CA THR A 98 1.35 13.32 -10.15
C THR A 98 2.17 12.29 -9.37
N GLU A 99 2.76 12.69 -8.25
CA GLU A 99 3.57 11.85 -7.38
C GLU A 99 2.76 11.50 -6.11
N ARG A 100 2.24 10.28 -6.06
CA ARG A 100 1.40 9.76 -4.97
C ARG A 100 2.23 8.97 -3.94
N TYR A 101 3.30 9.59 -3.43
CA TYR A 101 4.18 8.99 -2.43
C TYR A 101 4.87 10.08 -1.61
N TYR A 102 5.36 9.73 -0.42
CA TYR A 102 6.23 10.62 0.36
C TYR A 102 7.70 10.32 0.02
N ASN A 103 8.45 11.36 -0.29
CA ASN A 103 9.88 11.24 -0.61
C ASN A 103 10.69 10.94 0.66
N GLY A 104 11.45 9.85 0.68
CA GLY A 104 12.21 9.43 1.85
C GLY A 104 13.23 10.46 2.34
N THR A 105 13.76 11.30 1.44
CA THR A 105 14.69 12.37 1.83
C THR A 105 14.01 13.42 2.73
N VAL A 106 12.77 13.82 2.40
CA VAL A 106 11.98 14.77 3.19
C VAL A 106 11.55 14.15 4.52
N VAL A 107 11.17 12.87 4.49
CA VAL A 107 10.76 12.14 5.71
C VAL A 107 11.92 12.02 6.70
N GLU A 108 13.13 11.70 6.22
CA GLU A 108 14.34 11.63 7.06
C GLU A 108 14.73 13.02 7.61
N GLU A 109 14.62 14.09 6.80
CA GLU A 109 14.91 15.46 7.24
C GLU A 109 13.96 15.90 8.38
N GLU A 110 12.65 15.71 8.22
CA GLU A 110 11.69 16.05 9.27
C GLU A 110 11.88 15.17 10.51
N PHE A 111 12.26 13.89 10.34
CA PHE A 111 12.59 13.02 11.47
C PHE A 111 13.86 13.48 12.21
N GLU A 112 14.87 13.97 11.50
CA GLU A 112 16.09 14.52 12.09
C GLU A 112 15.79 15.77 12.93
N LYS A 113 14.96 16.69 12.42
CA LYS A 113 14.46 17.84 13.20
C LYS A 113 13.78 17.41 14.50
N LEU A 114 12.94 16.37 14.43
CA LEU A 114 12.27 15.81 15.61
C LEU A 114 13.30 15.28 16.64
N MET A 115 14.34 14.60 16.18
CA MET A 115 15.39 14.05 17.05
C MET A 115 16.27 15.13 17.68
N LEU A 116 16.47 16.26 16.99
CA LEU A 116 17.19 17.43 17.50
C LEU A 116 16.34 18.30 18.45
N GLY A 117 15.05 17.99 18.62
CA GLY A 117 14.12 18.79 19.43
C GLY A 117 13.67 20.08 18.75
N GLU A 118 13.85 20.19 17.43
CA GLU A 118 13.35 21.29 16.62
C GLU A 118 11.88 21.08 16.23
N HIS A 119 11.24 22.14 15.72
CA HIS A 119 9.88 22.03 15.21
C HIS A 119 9.87 21.14 13.95
N SER A 120 9.21 19.98 14.05
CA SER A 120 9.10 18.99 12.98
C SER A 120 7.65 18.67 12.68
N GLN A 121 7.32 18.52 11.40
CA GLN A 121 6.00 18.05 10.97
C GLN A 121 5.84 16.53 11.14
N TYR A 122 6.94 15.80 11.35
CA TYR A 122 6.91 14.35 11.48
C TYR A 122 6.11 13.87 12.69
N SER A 123 6.06 14.64 13.78
CA SER A 123 5.30 14.29 14.99
C SER A 123 3.79 14.57 14.87
N MET A 124 3.35 15.31 13.86
CA MET A 124 1.94 15.66 13.70
C MET A 124 1.14 14.51 13.11
N ASP A 125 -0.09 14.31 13.60
CA ASP A 125 -1.02 13.30 13.11
C ASP A 125 -1.48 13.63 11.68
N GLY A 126 -1.57 12.59 10.82
CA GLY A 126 -1.95 12.76 9.42
C GLY A 126 -0.83 13.24 8.49
N ILE A 127 0.33 13.67 9.01
CA ILE A 127 1.49 14.03 8.18
C ILE A 127 2.32 12.78 7.88
N PHE A 128 2.74 12.63 6.62
CA PHE A 128 3.36 11.41 6.07
C PHE A 128 2.50 10.14 6.24
N GLU A 129 1.20 10.30 6.47
CA GLU A 129 0.23 9.22 6.61
C GLU A 129 -0.80 9.25 5.47
N CYS A 130 -1.13 8.06 4.96
CA CYS A 130 -2.19 7.90 3.98
C CYS A 130 -3.58 7.81 4.63
N LEU A 131 -4.61 8.11 3.84
CA LEU A 131 -6.02 8.01 4.27
C LEU A 131 -6.59 6.63 3.95
N PRO A 132 -7.47 6.08 4.80
CA PRO A 132 -8.08 4.78 4.55
C PRO A 132 -9.04 4.83 3.35
N CYS A 133 -9.07 3.75 2.58
CA CYS A 133 -10.09 3.53 1.55
C CYS A 133 -11.48 3.34 2.17
N ALA A 134 -12.51 3.46 1.35
CA ALA A 134 -13.87 3.09 1.74
C ALA A 134 -13.95 1.61 2.16
N GLU A 135 -14.88 1.30 3.06
CA GLU A 135 -15.06 -0.06 3.58
C GLU A 135 -15.32 -1.07 2.44
N GLY A 136 -14.64 -2.22 2.51
CA GLY A 136 -14.72 -3.26 1.48
C GLY A 136 -13.81 -3.05 0.27
N CYS A 137 -13.02 -1.97 0.22
CA CYS A 137 -12.07 -1.71 -0.86
C CYS A 137 -10.63 -2.08 -0.46
N GLU A 138 -9.95 -2.88 -1.27
CA GLU A 138 -8.52 -3.19 -1.09
C GLU A 138 -7.60 -2.11 -1.72
N TYR A 139 -8.03 -1.50 -2.82
CA TYR A 139 -7.29 -0.47 -3.54
C TYR A 139 -8.24 0.66 -3.93
N CYS A 140 -7.80 1.90 -3.75
CA CYS A 140 -8.56 3.06 -4.13
C CYS A 140 -7.64 4.22 -4.52
N GLU A 141 -8.08 5.04 -5.46
CA GLU A 141 -7.38 6.28 -5.83
C GLU A 141 -7.82 7.48 -4.97
N ASN A 142 -8.99 7.37 -4.36
CA ASN A 142 -9.66 8.39 -3.57
C ASN A 142 -10.59 7.72 -2.54
N GLY A 143 -11.20 8.52 -1.67
CA GLY A 143 -12.20 8.05 -0.70
C GLY A 143 -13.55 7.68 -1.31
N SER A 144 -13.66 7.49 -2.63
CA SER A 144 -14.93 7.11 -3.25
C SER A 144 -15.21 5.62 -3.02
N PRO A 145 -16.48 5.22 -2.81
CA PRO A 145 -16.83 3.83 -2.57
C PRO A 145 -16.65 2.99 -3.86
N CYS A 146 -15.82 1.94 -3.80
CA CYS A 146 -15.63 0.99 -4.91
C CYS A 146 -16.72 -0.09 -4.94
N VAL A 147 -17.28 -0.41 -3.78
CA VAL A 147 -18.44 -1.27 -3.64
C VAL A 147 -19.68 -0.39 -3.59
N VAL A 148 -20.77 -0.85 -4.21
CA VAL A 148 -22.08 -0.22 -4.03
C VAL A 148 -22.36 -0.26 -2.53
N SER A 149 -22.45 0.91 -1.89
CA SER A 149 -22.88 0.98 -0.49
C SER A 149 -24.30 0.42 -0.46
N LEU A 150 -24.42 -0.81 0.04
CA LEU A 150 -25.70 -1.48 0.24
C LEU A 150 -26.41 -0.76 1.39
N ASN A 151 -26.91 0.43 1.10
CA ASN A 151 -27.67 1.22 2.03
C ASN A 151 -28.97 0.46 2.31
N TRP A 152 -29.40 0.49 3.57
CA TRP A 152 -30.69 -0.06 3.97
C TRP A 152 -31.83 0.45 3.07
N LEU A 153 -31.69 1.68 2.54
CA LEU A 153 -32.58 2.30 1.56
C LEU A 153 -32.70 1.53 0.24
N MET A 154 -31.59 1.07 -0.33
CA MET A 154 -31.62 0.32 -1.60
C MET A 154 -32.22 -1.07 -1.36
N ARG A 155 -31.91 -1.67 -0.21
CA ARG A 155 -32.47 -2.97 0.18
C ARG A 155 -33.97 -2.88 0.46
N THR A 156 -34.44 -1.85 1.17
CA THR A 156 -35.88 -1.64 1.39
C THR A 156 -36.60 -1.29 0.10
N ALA A 157 -36.01 -0.49 -0.79
CA ALA A 157 -36.59 -0.20 -2.10
C ALA A 157 -36.77 -1.47 -2.96
N LEU A 158 -35.76 -2.35 -3.00
CA LEU A 158 -35.84 -3.64 -3.70
C LEU A 158 -36.91 -4.55 -3.08
N LEU A 159 -36.97 -4.65 -1.75
CA LEU A 159 -37.97 -5.46 -1.05
C LEU A 159 -39.41 -4.93 -1.26
N ILE A 160 -39.60 -3.61 -1.31
CA ILE A 160 -40.90 -3.01 -1.60
C ILE A 160 -41.32 -3.32 -3.04
N LEU A 161 -40.41 -3.17 -4.00
CA LEU A 161 -40.67 -3.48 -5.41
C LEU A 161 -41.06 -4.96 -5.59
N GLU A 162 -40.34 -5.87 -4.94
CA GLU A 162 -40.64 -7.30 -4.94
C GLU A 162 -42.03 -7.59 -4.34
N CYS A 163 -42.33 -7.03 -3.16
CA CYS A 163 -43.64 -7.16 -2.53
C CYS A 163 -44.78 -6.63 -3.43
N CYS A 164 -44.59 -5.50 -4.11
CA CYS A 164 -45.56 -4.95 -5.06
C CYS A 164 -45.83 -5.90 -6.22
N VAL A 165 -44.77 -6.47 -6.83
CA VAL A 165 -44.92 -7.45 -7.91
C VAL A 165 -45.68 -8.68 -7.42
N ILE A 166 -45.31 -9.24 -6.26
CA ILE A 166 -45.97 -10.39 -5.65
C ILE A 166 -47.46 -10.12 -5.39
N ALA A 167 -47.83 -8.92 -4.95
CA ALA A 167 -49.23 -8.54 -4.71
C ALA A 167 -50.03 -8.37 -6.02
N CYS A 168 -49.40 -7.88 -7.09
CA CYS A 168 -50.05 -7.70 -8.39
C CYS A 168 -50.31 -9.04 -9.12
N LEU A 169 -49.44 -10.03 -8.96
CA LEU A 169 -49.58 -11.35 -9.61
C LEU A 169 -50.92 -12.06 -9.36
N PRO A 170 -51.42 -12.24 -8.11
CA PRO A 170 -52.70 -12.91 -7.86
C PRO A 170 -53.89 -12.11 -8.40
N VAL A 171 -53.83 -10.77 -8.43
CA VAL A 171 -54.89 -9.94 -9.04
C VAL A 171 -54.97 -10.20 -10.54
N VAL A 172 -53.83 -10.26 -11.23
CA VAL A 172 -53.77 -10.58 -12.66
C VAL A 172 -54.24 -12.02 -12.92
N ILE A 173 -53.88 -12.98 -12.07
CA ILE A 173 -54.34 -14.38 -12.18
C ILE A 173 -55.87 -14.46 -11.98
N LEU A 174 -56.42 -13.80 -10.97
CA LEU A 174 -57.87 -13.78 -10.72
C LEU A 174 -58.64 -13.08 -11.86
N PHE A 175 -58.10 -11.97 -12.36
CA PHE A 175 -58.67 -11.25 -13.49
C PHE A 175 -58.67 -12.11 -14.76
N THR A 176 -57.56 -12.77 -15.07
CA THR A 176 -57.44 -13.67 -16.24
C THR A 176 -58.33 -14.90 -16.11
N TRP A 177 -58.53 -15.44 -14.90
CA TRP A 177 -59.48 -16.52 -14.65
C TRP A 177 -60.94 -16.07 -14.84
N LYS A 178 -61.31 -14.91 -14.27
CA LYS A 178 -62.69 -14.36 -14.34
C LYS A 178 -63.09 -13.95 -15.76
N TYR A 179 -62.18 -13.38 -16.54
CA TYR A 179 -62.42 -12.96 -17.93
C TYR A 179 -61.97 -14.01 -18.96
N GLY A 180 -61.71 -15.25 -18.55
CA GLY A 180 -61.25 -16.35 -19.41
C GLY A 180 -62.23 -16.82 -20.51
N ASN A 181 -63.38 -16.16 -20.69
CA ASN A 181 -64.37 -16.46 -21.73
C ASN A 181 -64.18 -15.67 -23.04
N VAL A 182 -63.22 -14.73 -23.10
CA VAL A 182 -62.87 -14.03 -24.35
C VAL A 182 -61.74 -14.73 -25.14
N LYS A 183 -61.91 -14.79 -26.46
CA LYS A 183 -61.23 -15.67 -27.44
C LYS A 183 -59.77 -15.27 -27.79
N LEU A 184 -58.97 -14.76 -26.84
CA LEU A 184 -57.56 -14.35 -27.08
C LEU A 184 -56.57 -15.04 -26.12
N ARG A 185 -56.73 -16.36 -25.95
CA ARG A 185 -55.96 -17.19 -25.02
C ARG A 185 -54.46 -17.34 -25.36
N ARG A 186 -54.01 -17.13 -26.60
CA ARG A 186 -52.61 -17.42 -26.98
C ARG A 186 -51.64 -16.24 -26.77
N LEU A 187 -52.10 -15.00 -26.91
CA LEU A 187 -51.27 -13.81 -26.76
C LEU A 187 -51.07 -13.39 -25.29
N MET A 188 -52.10 -13.55 -24.43
CA MET A 188 -51.97 -13.25 -23.00
C MET A 188 -51.04 -14.21 -22.24
N PHE A 189 -51.09 -15.51 -22.54
CA PHE A 189 -50.22 -16.49 -21.88
C PHE A 189 -48.74 -16.29 -22.23
N ALA A 190 -48.44 -15.81 -23.45
CA ALA A 190 -47.09 -15.42 -23.83
C ALA A 190 -46.59 -14.25 -22.97
N LEU A 191 -47.39 -13.20 -22.77
CA LEU A 191 -47.03 -12.03 -21.96
C LEU A 191 -46.84 -12.33 -20.46
N ILE A 192 -47.46 -13.37 -19.91
CA ILE A 192 -47.31 -13.80 -18.50
C ILE A 192 -46.05 -14.68 -18.31
N LYS A 193 -45.61 -15.40 -19.35
CA LYS A 193 -44.41 -16.25 -19.27
C LYS A 193 -43.11 -15.43 -19.26
N TYR A 194 -43.06 -14.34 -20.04
CA TYR A 194 -41.91 -13.44 -20.10
C TYR A 194 -41.46 -12.85 -18.74
N PRO A 195 -42.33 -12.32 -17.85
CA PRO A 195 -41.89 -11.80 -16.56
C PRO A 195 -41.48 -12.89 -15.58
N LEU A 196 -42.03 -14.11 -15.65
CA LEU A 196 -41.65 -15.23 -14.77
C LEU A 196 -40.25 -15.77 -15.12
N ASP A 197 -39.95 -15.92 -16.41
CA ASP A 197 -38.64 -16.39 -16.86
C ASP A 197 -37.53 -15.35 -16.57
N VAL A 198 -37.84 -14.05 -16.68
CA VAL A 198 -36.90 -12.97 -16.31
C VAL A 198 -36.67 -12.91 -14.80
N TYR A 199 -37.71 -13.08 -13.97
CA TYR A 199 -37.56 -13.08 -12.50
C TYR A 199 -36.78 -14.30 -12.00
N LEU A 200 -37.02 -15.49 -12.59
CA LEU A 200 -36.28 -16.71 -12.26
C LEU A 200 -34.78 -16.58 -12.60
N VAL A 201 -34.45 -15.96 -13.74
CA VAL A 201 -33.05 -15.71 -14.14
C VAL A 201 -32.39 -14.67 -13.24
N LEU A 202 -33.11 -13.63 -12.81
CA LEU A 202 -32.57 -12.59 -11.92
C LEU A 202 -32.35 -13.09 -10.48
N SER A 203 -33.16 -14.05 -10.02
CA SER A 203 -33.06 -14.65 -8.68
C SER A 203 -31.87 -15.61 -8.52
N ILE A 204 -31.39 -16.20 -9.62
CA ILE A 204 -30.27 -17.16 -9.61
C ILE A 204 -28.91 -16.44 -9.64
N GLN A 205 -28.89 -15.17 -10.04
CA GLN A 205 -27.67 -14.37 -10.23
C GLN A 205 -27.39 -13.36 -9.10
N LEU A 206 -28.27 -13.23 -8.11
CA LEU A 206 -28.13 -12.32 -6.95
C LEU A 206 -27.52 -13.01 -5.73
#